data_AF-A0A034WEB8-F1
#
_entry.id   AF-A0A034WEB8-F1
#
_cell.length_a   1.000
_cell.length_b   1.000
_cell.length_c   1.000
_cell.angle_alpha   90.00
_cell.angle_beta   90.00
_cell.angle_gamma   90.00
#
_symmetry.space_group_name_H-M   'P 1'
#
loop_
_entity.id
_entity.type
_entity.pdbx_description
1 polymer ?
#
loop_
_entity_poly.entity_id
_entity_poly.type
_entity_poly.pdbx_seq_one_letter_code
_entity_poly.pdbx_strand_id
1 'polypeptide(L)'
;LIYDQILHFLFEHFIVHGGHNTVRYYAHLTPAERISFLEYLVHYLRQDSPNGHIHQFLLKYITKEFNIKSDRILICKPDSAQLPATDPMPAREAYALLRVIASATGSEFYADKYVSEQSLFLNVSSLLRCLAQVGKESQNIFTPMNKLEEVALTSNISRDFETELSFELKTLLVRCIANLLYKNPANQGYCIDTQLLPTLLECTNMDARNPLLKEWSILAIRNACYGCPEIQAMIANMTNKGAAQNDIIDELNLDMGALRIKPSR
;
A
#
# COMPACT_ATOMS: atom_id res chain seq x y z
N LEU A 1 -27.76 -17.39 -8.84
CA LEU A 1 -27.41 -18.48 -7.89
C LEU A 1 -26.64 -19.61 -8.58
N ILE A 2 -27.25 -20.50 -9.37
CA ILE A 2 -26.50 -21.60 -10.03
C ILE A 2 -25.49 -21.08 -11.07
N TYR A 3 -25.90 -20.10 -11.89
CA TYR A 3 -25.02 -19.49 -12.90
C TYR A 3 -23.80 -18.77 -12.28
N ASP A 4 -23.99 -18.04 -11.18
CA ASP A 4 -22.91 -17.32 -10.50
C ASP A 4 -21.89 -18.29 -9.88
N GLN A 5 -22.36 -19.42 -9.33
CA GLN A 5 -21.51 -20.48 -8.79
C GLN A 5 -20.68 -21.16 -9.88
N ILE A 6 -21.29 -21.45 -11.03
CA ILE A 6 -20.57 -22.01 -12.20
C ILE A 6 -19.52 -21.03 -12.70
N LEU A 7 -19.87 -19.75 -12.79
CA LEU A 7 -18.94 -18.70 -13.24
C LEU A 7 -17.76 -18.56 -12.28
N HIS A 8 -18.00 -18.55 -10.96
CA HIS A 8 -16.95 -18.55 -9.95
C HIS A 8 -16.03 -19.75 -10.09
N PHE A 9 -16.57 -20.97 -10.18
CA PHE A 9 -15.78 -22.18 -10.35
C PHE A 9 -14.91 -22.15 -11.62
N LEU A 10 -15.46 -21.66 -12.75
CA LEU A 10 -14.71 -21.52 -13.99
C LEU A 10 -13.57 -20.50 -13.86
N PHE A 11 -13.80 -19.37 -13.18
CA PHE A 11 -12.75 -18.38 -12.93
C PHE A 11 -11.64 -18.94 -12.05
N GLU A 12 -11.97 -19.65 -10.98
CA GLU A 12 -10.98 -20.29 -10.10
C GLU A 12 -10.16 -21.33 -10.85
N HIS A 13 -10.83 -22.23 -11.58
CA HIS A 13 -10.17 -23.21 -12.42
C HIS A 13 -9.22 -22.53 -13.42
N PHE A 14 -9.64 -21.41 -13.99
CA PHE A 14 -8.87 -20.64 -14.94
C PHE A 14 -7.63 -19.96 -14.33
N ILE A 15 -7.71 -19.38 -13.12
CA ILE A 15 -6.55 -18.74 -12.47
C ILE A 15 -5.57 -19.75 -11.88
N VAL A 16 -6.04 -20.96 -11.54
CA VAL A 16 -5.22 -22.06 -10.99
C VAL A 16 -4.54 -22.86 -12.09
N HIS A 17 -5.29 -23.25 -13.13
CA HIS A 17 -4.81 -24.20 -14.15
C HIS A 17 -4.53 -23.58 -15.52
N GLY A 18 -5.03 -22.37 -15.80
CA GLY A 18 -4.94 -21.77 -17.14
C GLY A 18 -3.53 -21.32 -17.56
N GLY A 19 -2.62 -21.09 -16.61
CA GLY A 19 -1.22 -20.79 -16.89
C GLY A 19 -1.01 -19.60 -17.86
N HIS A 20 -0.35 -19.84 -18.99
CA HIS A 20 -0.11 -18.81 -20.01
C HIS A 20 -1.40 -18.33 -20.69
N ASN A 21 -2.44 -19.18 -20.76
CA ASN A 21 -3.72 -18.76 -21.33
C ASN A 21 -4.32 -17.66 -20.45
N THR A 22 -4.30 -17.81 -19.12
CA THR A 22 -4.79 -16.80 -18.18
C THR A 22 -4.16 -15.45 -18.41
N VAL A 23 -2.84 -15.40 -18.57
CA VAL A 23 -2.10 -14.18 -18.90
C VAL A 23 -2.55 -13.60 -20.24
N ARG A 24 -2.67 -14.45 -21.27
CA ARG A 24 -3.10 -14.02 -22.61
C ARG A 24 -4.49 -13.39 -22.56
N TYR A 25 -5.46 -14.04 -21.94
CA TYR A 25 -6.83 -13.51 -21.85
C TYR A 25 -6.88 -12.21 -21.03
N TYR A 26 -6.21 -12.17 -19.87
CA TYR A 26 -6.10 -10.96 -19.08
C TYR A 26 -5.56 -9.77 -19.90
N ALA A 27 -4.54 -10.00 -20.72
CA ALA A 27 -3.97 -8.96 -21.58
C ALA A 27 -4.96 -8.43 -22.65
N HIS A 28 -5.97 -9.21 -23.04
CA HIS A 28 -6.99 -8.78 -24.02
C HIS A 28 -8.21 -8.11 -23.37
N LEU A 29 -8.34 -8.15 -22.05
CA LEU A 29 -9.41 -7.46 -21.33
C LEU A 29 -9.28 -5.94 -21.46
N THR A 30 -10.42 -5.26 -21.47
CA THR A 30 -10.50 -3.80 -21.31
C THR A 30 -10.00 -3.38 -19.92
N PRO A 31 -9.60 -2.11 -19.72
CA PRO A 31 -9.14 -1.64 -18.41
C PRO A 31 -10.13 -1.89 -17.27
N ALA A 32 -11.44 -1.68 -17.50
CA ALA A 32 -12.47 -1.92 -16.50
C ALA A 32 -12.61 -3.41 -16.13
N GLU A 33 -12.54 -4.30 -17.13
CA GLU A 33 -12.56 -5.75 -16.91
C GLU A 33 -11.30 -6.22 -16.19
N ARG A 34 -10.13 -5.66 -16.48
CA ARG A 34 -8.88 -5.96 -15.76
C ARG A 34 -8.98 -5.58 -14.30
N ILE A 35 -9.49 -4.39 -13.98
CA ILE A 35 -9.69 -3.96 -12.59
C ILE A 35 -10.63 -4.94 -11.87
N SER A 36 -11.76 -5.28 -12.48
CA SER A 36 -12.72 -6.24 -11.91
C SER A 36 -12.08 -7.63 -11.69
N PHE A 37 -11.26 -8.08 -12.64
CA PHE A 37 -10.50 -9.33 -12.53
C PHE A 37 -9.48 -9.29 -11.38
N LEU A 38 -8.75 -8.19 -11.23
CA LEU A 38 -7.78 -8.00 -10.14
C LEU A 38 -8.47 -7.93 -8.78
N GLU A 39 -9.63 -7.27 -8.69
CA GLU A 39 -10.45 -7.25 -7.47
C GLU A 39 -10.90 -8.66 -7.07
N TYR A 40 -11.34 -9.45 -8.04
CA TYR A 40 -11.63 -10.86 -7.82
C TYR A 40 -10.42 -11.63 -7.29
N LEU A 41 -9.23 -11.44 -7.89
CA LEU A 41 -7.99 -12.07 -7.40
C LEU A 41 -7.65 -11.65 -5.96
N VAL A 42 -7.88 -10.39 -5.58
CA VAL A 42 -7.68 -9.95 -4.19
C VAL A 42 -8.60 -10.71 -3.25
N HIS A 43 -9.87 -10.90 -3.61
CA HIS A 43 -10.81 -11.69 -2.80
C HIS A 43 -10.39 -13.16 -2.71
N TYR A 44 -9.96 -13.76 -3.82
CA TYR A 44 -9.47 -15.14 -3.85
C TYR A 44 -8.23 -15.34 -2.96
N LEU A 45 -7.28 -14.40 -3.00
CA LEU A 45 -6.09 -14.41 -2.14
C LEU A 45 -6.43 -14.22 -0.66
N ARG A 46 -7.40 -13.37 -0.32
CA ARG A 46 -7.86 -13.15 1.06
C ARG A 46 -8.55 -14.35 1.68
N GLN A 47 -9.05 -15.27 0.85
CA GLN A 47 -9.64 -16.55 1.28
C GLN A 47 -8.62 -17.69 1.25
N ASP A 48 -7.32 -17.37 1.24
CA ASP A 48 -6.22 -18.33 1.23
C ASP A 48 -6.26 -19.29 0.03
N SER A 49 -6.72 -18.79 -1.13
CA SER A 49 -6.73 -19.53 -2.40
C SER A 49 -7.51 -20.87 -2.30
N PRO A 50 -8.83 -20.81 -2.00
CA PRO A 50 -9.61 -21.95 -1.52
C PRO A 50 -9.68 -23.14 -2.47
N ASN A 51 -9.48 -22.91 -3.78
CA ASN A 51 -9.58 -23.92 -4.82
C ASN A 51 -8.25 -24.14 -5.57
N GLY A 52 -7.13 -23.85 -4.91
CA GLY A 52 -5.78 -24.09 -5.40
C GLY A 52 -4.98 -22.81 -5.63
N HIS A 53 -3.68 -22.95 -5.80
CA HIS A 53 -2.79 -21.80 -5.90
C HIS A 53 -2.90 -21.10 -7.26
N ILE A 54 -2.93 -19.76 -7.25
CA ILE A 54 -2.84 -18.94 -8.46
C ILE A 54 -1.56 -19.32 -9.21
N HIS A 55 -1.71 -19.52 -10.52
CA HIS A 55 -0.59 -19.92 -11.35
C HIS A 55 0.52 -18.84 -11.37
N GLN A 56 1.78 -19.25 -11.18
CA GLN A 56 2.93 -18.34 -11.05
C GLN A 56 3.10 -17.36 -12.23
N PHE A 57 2.70 -17.78 -13.44
CA PHE A 57 2.76 -16.93 -14.64
C PHE A 57 1.87 -15.70 -14.53
N LEU A 58 0.69 -15.84 -13.90
CA LEU A 58 -0.21 -14.72 -13.68
C LEU A 58 0.38 -13.74 -12.67
N LEU A 59 0.88 -14.24 -11.53
CA LEU A 59 1.50 -13.40 -10.51
C LEU A 59 2.72 -12.64 -11.05
N LYS A 60 3.60 -13.33 -11.80
CA LYS A 60 4.74 -12.68 -12.48
C LYS A 60 4.31 -11.61 -13.48
N TYR A 61 3.25 -11.88 -14.25
CA TYR A 61 2.70 -10.91 -15.18
C TYR A 61 2.12 -9.69 -14.46
N ILE A 62 1.37 -9.88 -13.38
CA ILE A 62 0.83 -8.81 -12.54
C ILE A 62 1.95 -7.94 -11.97
N THR A 63 3.02 -8.54 -11.42
CA THR A 63 4.20 -7.82 -10.94
C THR A 63 4.85 -7.00 -12.05
N LYS A 64 5.02 -7.58 -13.24
CA LYS A 64 5.58 -6.89 -14.40
C LYS A 64 4.71 -5.70 -14.82
N GLU A 65 3.40 -5.88 -14.92
CA GLU A 65 2.47 -4.82 -15.30
C GLU A 65 2.47 -3.68 -14.27
N PHE A 66 2.54 -4.00 -12.98
CA PHE A 66 2.65 -2.99 -11.93
C PHE A 66 3.95 -2.17 -12.10
N ASN A 67 5.08 -2.83 -12.37
CA ASN A 67 6.35 -2.15 -12.61
C ASN A 67 6.35 -1.22 -13.83
N ILE A 68 5.46 -1.44 -14.79
CA ILE A 68 5.30 -0.57 -15.96
C ILE A 68 4.31 0.58 -15.69
N LYS A 69 3.31 0.36 -14.84
CA LYS A 69 2.16 1.26 -14.69
C LYS A 69 2.14 2.07 -13.40
N SER A 70 2.98 1.76 -12.40
CA SER A 70 3.01 2.40 -11.08
C SER A 70 3.07 3.93 -11.15
N ASP A 71 3.84 4.49 -12.08
CA ASP A 71 3.98 5.95 -12.24
C ASP A 71 2.66 6.66 -12.58
N ARG A 72 1.66 5.94 -13.12
CA ARG A 72 0.34 6.51 -13.38
C ARG A 72 -0.37 6.98 -12.11
N ILE A 73 -0.02 6.41 -10.96
CA ILE A 73 -0.54 6.83 -9.66
C ILE A 73 -0.07 8.26 -9.32
N LEU A 74 1.18 8.61 -9.61
CA LEU A 74 1.75 9.93 -9.31
C LEU A 74 1.11 11.05 -10.15
N ILE A 75 0.62 10.72 -11.35
CA ILE A 75 0.05 11.68 -12.30
C ILE A 75 -1.48 11.80 -12.10
N CYS A 76 -2.07 10.96 -11.24
CA CYS A 76 -3.48 11.05 -10.87
C CYS A 76 -3.69 12.30 -10.02
N LYS A 77 -4.08 13.40 -10.64
CA LYS A 77 -4.43 14.64 -9.94
C LYS A 77 -5.92 14.61 -9.57
N PRO A 78 -6.26 14.69 -8.29
CA PRO A 78 -7.58 15.07 -7.84
C PRO A 78 -7.65 16.59 -7.84
N ASP A 79 -8.70 17.12 -8.45
CA ASP A 79 -9.01 18.54 -8.64
C ASP A 79 -8.30 19.54 -7.70
N SER A 80 -7.25 20.16 -8.23
CA SER A 80 -7.00 21.57 -8.01
C SER A 80 -6.88 22.19 -9.40
N ALA A 81 -7.92 22.90 -9.80
CA ALA A 81 -8.09 23.68 -11.03
C ALA A 81 -6.79 23.89 -11.84
N GLN A 82 -6.71 23.32 -13.05
CA GLN A 82 -6.08 23.92 -14.26
C GLN A 82 -5.77 22.92 -15.40
N LEU A 83 -6.00 21.61 -15.27
CA LEU A 83 -5.74 20.64 -16.34
C LEU A 83 -6.93 19.71 -16.55
N PRO A 84 -7.18 19.21 -17.78
CA PRO A 84 -8.18 18.17 -18.00
C PRO A 84 -7.80 16.98 -17.11
N ALA A 85 -8.72 16.54 -16.25
CA ALA A 85 -8.54 15.36 -15.42
C ALA A 85 -8.06 14.22 -16.31
N THR A 86 -6.83 13.75 -16.09
CA THR A 86 -6.34 12.53 -16.70
C THR A 86 -7.28 11.41 -16.29
N ASP A 87 -7.64 10.53 -17.23
CA ASP A 87 -8.49 9.38 -16.93
C ASP A 87 -7.93 8.67 -15.69
N PRO A 88 -8.67 8.56 -14.58
CA PRO A 88 -8.20 7.89 -13.37
C PRO A 88 -8.06 6.37 -13.56
N MET A 89 -8.57 5.79 -14.65
CA MET A 89 -8.58 4.35 -14.89
C MET A 89 -7.18 3.71 -14.88
N PRO A 90 -6.13 4.25 -15.53
CA PRO A 90 -4.79 3.65 -15.50
C PRO A 90 -4.18 3.67 -14.10
N ALA A 91 -4.46 4.71 -13.30
CA ALA A 91 -4.02 4.76 -11.91
C ALA A 91 -4.78 3.73 -11.06
N ARG A 92 -6.09 3.56 -11.29
CA ARG A 92 -6.90 2.52 -10.64
C ARG A 92 -6.45 1.11 -10.99
N GLU A 93 -6.07 0.85 -12.25
CA GLU A 93 -5.49 -0.44 -12.65
C GLU A 93 -4.17 -0.69 -11.91
N ALA A 94 -3.28 0.31 -11.84
CA ALA A 94 -2.02 0.20 -11.08
C ALA A 94 -2.27 -0.04 -9.57
N TYR A 95 -3.26 0.62 -8.99
CA TYR A 95 -3.69 0.40 -7.60
C TYR A 95 -4.25 -1.03 -7.39
N ALA A 96 -5.08 -1.52 -8.30
CA ALA A 96 -5.63 -2.88 -8.24
C ALA A 96 -4.51 -3.95 -8.36
N LEU A 97 -3.52 -3.71 -9.22
CA LEU A 97 -2.32 -4.57 -9.32
C LEU A 97 -1.55 -4.60 -7.98
N LEU A 98 -1.35 -3.43 -7.36
CA LEU A 98 -0.70 -3.33 -6.04
C LEU A 98 -1.44 -4.12 -4.96
N ARG A 99 -2.78 -4.08 -4.94
CA ARG A 99 -3.59 -4.85 -3.98
C ARG A 99 -3.38 -6.35 -4.10
N VAL A 100 -3.28 -6.88 -5.32
CA VAL A 100 -2.96 -8.28 -5.57
C VAL A 100 -1.57 -8.60 -5.04
N ILE A 101 -0.57 -7.78 -5.38
CA ILE A 101 0.83 -7.97 -4.96
C ILE A 101 0.98 -7.91 -3.43
N ALA A 102 0.33 -6.96 -2.76
CA ALA A 102 0.36 -6.83 -1.30
C ALA A 102 -0.24 -8.06 -0.60
N SER A 103 -1.27 -8.66 -1.20
CA SER A 103 -1.89 -9.88 -0.71
C SER A 103 -0.98 -11.10 -0.96
N ALA A 104 -0.42 -11.23 -2.16
CA ALA A 104 0.43 -12.36 -2.54
C ALA A 104 1.78 -12.37 -1.79
N THR A 105 2.44 -11.22 -1.67
CA THR A 105 3.73 -11.11 -0.95
C THR A 105 3.62 -11.44 0.53
N GLY A 106 2.44 -11.25 1.14
CA GLY A 106 2.18 -11.58 2.54
C GLY A 106 1.63 -12.98 2.76
N SER A 107 1.40 -13.75 1.70
CA SER A 107 0.85 -15.10 1.77
C SER A 107 1.96 -16.13 1.86
N GLU A 108 1.81 -17.10 2.76
CA GLU A 108 2.71 -18.23 2.92
C GLU A 108 2.84 -19.11 1.65
N PHE A 109 1.86 -19.09 0.75
CA PHE A 109 1.90 -19.85 -0.51
C PHE A 109 2.74 -19.18 -1.60
N TYR A 110 2.87 -17.85 -1.57
CA TYR A 110 3.45 -17.08 -2.68
C TYR A 110 4.67 -16.24 -2.28
N ALA A 111 4.88 -15.94 -1.00
CA ALA A 111 5.96 -15.08 -0.52
C ALA A 111 7.34 -15.50 -1.06
N ASP A 112 7.64 -16.80 -1.08
CA ASP A 112 8.89 -17.35 -1.61
C ASP A 112 9.15 -17.00 -3.08
N LYS A 113 8.10 -16.78 -3.87
CA LYS A 113 8.21 -16.39 -5.28
C LYS A 113 8.64 -14.94 -5.46
N TYR A 114 8.46 -14.12 -4.42
CA TYR A 114 8.78 -12.69 -4.45
C TYR A 114 10.15 -12.35 -3.84
N VAL A 115 10.83 -13.32 -3.20
CA VAL A 115 12.16 -13.09 -2.60
C VAL A 115 13.19 -12.62 -3.64
N SER A 116 13.07 -13.09 -4.88
CA SER A 116 13.93 -12.70 -6.01
C SER A 116 13.35 -11.57 -6.89
N GLU A 117 12.33 -10.86 -6.43
CA GLU A 117 11.70 -9.76 -7.18
C GLU A 117 12.25 -8.39 -6.70
N GLN A 118 13.57 -8.18 -6.82
CA GLN A 118 14.22 -6.92 -6.42
C GLN A 118 13.67 -5.72 -7.21
N SER A 119 13.29 -5.93 -8.48
CA SER A 119 12.68 -4.87 -9.30
C SER A 119 11.37 -4.34 -8.71
N LEU A 120 10.55 -5.24 -8.16
CA LEU A 120 9.33 -4.86 -7.45
C LEU A 120 9.68 -4.08 -6.19
N PHE A 121 10.64 -4.56 -5.38
CA PHE A 121 11.05 -3.87 -4.16
C PHE A 121 11.50 -2.42 -4.43
N LEU A 122 12.36 -2.23 -5.43
CA LEU A 122 12.82 -0.91 -5.85
C LEU A 122 11.66 -0.02 -6.32
N ASN A 123 10.72 -0.58 -7.06
CA ASN A 123 9.58 0.16 -7.58
C ASN A 123 8.61 0.59 -6.47
N VAL A 124 8.17 -0.31 -5.58
CA VAL A 124 7.28 0.06 -4.45
C VAL A 124 7.94 1.04 -3.49
N SER A 125 9.25 0.90 -3.27
CA SER A 125 10.03 1.80 -2.43
C SER A 125 10.13 3.19 -3.05
N SER A 126 10.42 3.28 -4.35
CA SER A 126 10.51 4.54 -5.07
C SER A 126 9.16 5.24 -5.13
N LEU A 127 8.08 4.50 -5.43
CA LEU A 127 6.73 5.05 -5.44
C LEU A 127 6.33 5.60 -4.06
N LEU A 128 6.60 4.87 -2.97
CA LEU A 128 6.32 5.36 -1.62
C LEU A 128 7.06 6.68 -1.33
N ARG A 129 8.35 6.76 -1.66
CA ARG A 129 9.14 8.00 -1.49
C ARG A 129 8.56 9.15 -2.30
N CYS A 130 8.21 8.91 -3.55
CA CYS A 130 7.59 9.92 -4.41
C CYS A 130 6.25 10.41 -3.85
N LEU A 131 5.39 9.51 -3.37
CA LEU A 131 4.11 9.87 -2.75
C LEU A 131 4.28 10.65 -1.44
N ALA A 132 5.26 10.27 -0.61
CA ALA A 132 5.59 11.01 0.60
C ALA A 132 6.08 12.44 0.29
N GLN A 133 6.85 12.61 -0.78
CA GLN A 133 7.32 13.91 -1.24
C GLN A 133 6.18 14.75 -1.82
N VAL A 134 5.40 14.21 -2.74
CA VAL A 134 4.24 14.90 -3.36
C VAL A 134 3.21 15.33 -2.32
N GLY A 135 2.98 14.52 -1.28
CA GLY A 135 2.06 14.86 -0.19
C GLY A 135 2.51 16.04 0.67
N LYS A 136 3.80 16.42 0.64
CA LYS A 136 4.37 17.56 1.37
C LYS A 136 4.45 18.85 0.54
N GLU A 137 4.47 18.74 -0.79
CA GLU A 137 4.66 19.90 -1.68
C GLU A 137 3.43 20.81 -1.76
N SER A 138 2.24 20.22 -1.72
CA SER A 138 0.96 20.95 -1.78
C SER A 138 -0.15 20.11 -1.15
N GLN A 139 -1.27 20.75 -0.84
CA GLN A 139 -2.48 20.05 -0.41
C GLN A 139 -3.07 19.27 -1.60
N ASN A 140 -3.12 17.94 -1.48
CA ASN A 140 -3.65 17.01 -2.49
C ASN A 140 -4.13 15.71 -1.80
N ILE A 141 -4.54 14.69 -2.58
CA ILE A 141 -5.03 13.41 -2.00
C ILE A 141 -3.95 12.58 -1.30
N PHE A 142 -2.67 12.84 -1.57
CA PHE A 142 -1.56 12.14 -0.93
C PHE A 142 -1.07 12.85 0.33
N THR A 143 -1.57 14.06 0.59
CA THR A 143 -1.34 14.76 1.86
C THR A 143 -1.92 13.92 3.01
N PRO A 144 -1.12 13.63 4.05
CA PRO A 144 -1.58 12.88 5.22
C PRO A 144 -2.74 13.59 5.93
N MET A 145 -3.71 12.81 6.43
CA MET A 145 -4.82 13.31 7.22
C MET A 145 -4.58 12.97 8.69
N ASN A 146 -3.98 13.90 9.43
CA ASN A 146 -3.37 13.61 10.72
C ASN A 146 -4.09 14.30 11.90
N LYS A 147 -5.01 15.22 11.60
CA LYS A 147 -5.71 16.01 12.62
C LYS A 147 -7.10 15.46 12.90
N LEU A 148 -7.58 15.61 14.14
CA LEU A 148 -8.90 15.10 14.50
C LEU A 148 -10.02 15.92 13.84
N GLU A 149 -9.79 17.23 13.65
CA GLU A 149 -10.72 18.13 12.96
C GLU A 149 -10.95 17.72 11.50
N GLU A 150 -9.96 17.11 10.84
CA GLU A 150 -10.04 16.69 9.44
C GLU A 150 -10.99 15.49 9.25
N VAL A 151 -11.08 14.63 10.26
CA VAL A 151 -11.98 13.45 10.27
C VAL A 151 -13.31 13.70 11.00
N ALA A 152 -13.50 14.88 11.60
CA ALA A 152 -14.71 15.21 12.32
C ALA A 152 -15.93 15.34 11.39
N LEU A 153 -17.14 15.11 11.92
CA LEU A 153 -18.39 15.28 11.15
C LEU A 153 -18.61 16.70 10.62
N THR A 154 -17.94 17.67 11.22
CA THR A 154 -17.95 19.11 10.89
C THR A 154 -16.83 19.52 9.93
N SER A 155 -15.98 18.57 9.51
CA SER A 155 -14.90 18.82 8.56
C SER A 155 -15.44 19.28 7.20
N ASN A 156 -14.66 20.14 6.53
CA ASN A 156 -14.91 20.53 5.15
C ASN A 156 -14.38 19.49 4.14
N ILE A 157 -13.70 18.44 4.61
CA ILE A 157 -13.21 17.35 3.77
C ILE A 157 -14.39 16.42 3.45
N SER A 158 -14.52 16.03 2.18
CA SER A 158 -15.55 15.09 1.75
C SER A 158 -15.42 13.78 2.52
N ARG A 159 -16.55 13.24 3.01
CA ARG A 159 -16.58 11.92 3.66
C ARG A 159 -16.31 10.77 2.69
N ASP A 160 -16.38 11.03 1.39
CA ASP A 160 -16.09 10.04 0.36
C ASP A 160 -14.59 9.84 0.12
N PHE A 161 -13.72 10.41 0.98
CA PHE A 161 -12.27 10.25 0.88
C PHE A 161 -11.83 8.76 0.92
N GLU A 162 -12.63 7.88 1.52
CA GLU A 162 -12.39 6.42 1.52
C GLU A 162 -12.52 5.80 0.11
N THR A 163 -13.21 6.49 -0.80
CA THR A 163 -13.36 6.07 -2.21
C THR A 163 -12.25 6.62 -3.12
N GLU A 164 -11.40 7.51 -2.58
CA GLU A 164 -10.28 8.08 -3.32
C GLU A 164 -9.19 7.02 -3.55
N LEU A 165 -8.45 7.17 -4.65
CA LEU A 165 -7.32 6.29 -4.98
C LEU A 165 -6.22 6.30 -3.91
N SER A 166 -6.08 7.40 -3.18
CA SER A 166 -5.10 7.56 -2.10
C SER A 166 -5.43 6.72 -0.88
N PHE A 167 -6.68 6.28 -0.72
CA PHE A 167 -7.10 5.52 0.44
C PHE A 167 -6.39 4.16 0.49
N GLU A 168 -5.77 3.86 1.62
CA GLU A 168 -4.95 2.65 1.85
C GLU A 168 -3.69 2.55 0.96
N LEU A 169 -3.41 3.49 0.06
CA LEU A 169 -2.34 3.36 -0.94
C LEU A 169 -0.95 3.25 -0.29
N LYS A 170 -0.60 4.15 0.63
CA LYS A 170 0.69 4.07 1.33
C LYS A 170 0.74 2.83 2.22
N THR A 171 -0.38 2.45 2.84
CA THR A 171 -0.48 1.23 3.64
C THR A 171 -0.10 0.00 2.81
N LEU A 172 -0.66 -0.14 1.60
CA LEU A 172 -0.37 -1.25 0.71
C LEU A 172 1.09 -1.27 0.26
N LEU A 173 1.68 -0.10 -0.05
CA LEU A 173 3.09 0.01 -0.40
C LEU A 173 4.00 -0.40 0.77
N VAL A 174 3.74 0.12 1.97
CA VAL A 174 4.53 -0.21 3.17
C VAL A 174 4.36 -1.69 3.54
N ARG A 175 3.15 -2.25 3.40
CA ARG A 175 2.90 -3.69 3.56
C ARG A 175 3.73 -4.53 2.58
N CYS A 176 3.73 -4.19 1.29
CA CYS A 176 4.58 -4.85 0.29
C CYS A 176 6.06 -4.77 0.68
N ILE A 177 6.54 -3.59 1.06
CA ILE A 177 7.93 -3.35 1.48
C ILE A 177 8.27 -4.22 2.70
N ALA A 178 7.40 -4.26 3.71
CA ALA A 178 7.59 -5.05 4.92
C ALA A 178 7.74 -6.55 4.59
N ASN A 179 6.86 -7.07 3.73
CA ASN A 179 6.89 -8.47 3.31
C ASN A 179 8.19 -8.78 2.55
N LEU A 180 8.56 -7.92 1.60
CA LEU A 180 9.76 -8.10 0.76
C LEU A 180 11.08 -7.95 1.52
N LEU A 181 11.10 -7.22 2.65
CA LEU A 181 12.27 -7.09 3.53
C LEU A 181 12.48 -8.30 4.45
N TYR A 182 11.43 -9.08 4.72
CA TYR A 182 11.51 -10.15 5.70
C TYR A 182 12.55 -11.20 5.29
N LYS A 183 13.61 -11.34 6.09
CA LYS A 183 14.72 -12.27 5.85
C LYS A 183 15.35 -12.14 4.46
N ASN A 184 15.43 -10.92 3.92
CA ASN A 184 15.96 -10.67 2.58
C ASN A 184 17.14 -9.68 2.59
N PRO A 185 18.39 -10.17 2.69
CA PRO A 185 19.58 -9.31 2.73
C PRO A 185 19.76 -8.43 1.50
N ALA A 186 19.34 -8.89 0.31
CA ALA A 186 19.43 -8.08 -0.91
C ALA A 186 18.51 -6.85 -0.83
N ASN A 187 17.26 -7.04 -0.41
CA ASN A 187 16.33 -5.92 -0.23
C ASN A 187 16.71 -5.02 0.96
N GLN A 188 17.33 -5.57 2.00
CA GLN A 188 17.94 -4.76 3.07
C GLN A 188 19.05 -3.86 2.51
N GLY A 189 19.95 -4.38 1.66
CA GLY A 189 20.94 -3.56 0.95
C GLY A 189 20.31 -2.44 0.15
N TYR A 190 19.29 -2.74 -0.67
CA TYR A 190 18.57 -1.69 -1.42
C TYR A 190 17.83 -0.69 -0.52
N CYS A 191 17.37 -1.09 0.67
CA CYS A 191 16.78 -0.17 1.64
C CYS A 191 17.79 0.91 2.08
N ILE A 192 19.06 0.53 2.21
CA ILE A 192 20.18 1.43 2.54
C ILE A 192 20.49 2.31 1.33
N ASP A 193 20.79 1.69 0.19
CA ASP A 193 21.24 2.37 -1.03
C ASP A 193 20.24 3.43 -1.49
N THR A 194 18.95 3.14 -1.33
CA THR A 194 17.87 4.02 -1.78
C THR A 194 17.35 4.95 -0.69
N GLN A 195 17.96 4.97 0.50
CA GLN A 195 17.54 5.79 1.64
C GLN A 195 16.04 5.66 1.95
N LEU A 196 15.52 4.42 1.97
CA LEU A 196 14.11 4.16 2.22
C LEU A 196 13.72 4.36 3.69
N LEU A 197 14.67 4.14 4.61
CA LEU A 197 14.42 4.12 6.05
C LEU A 197 13.79 5.41 6.61
N PRO A 198 14.23 6.64 6.23
CA PRO A 198 13.57 7.87 6.67
C PRO A 198 12.09 7.93 6.28
N THR A 199 11.73 7.53 5.06
CA THR A 199 10.33 7.50 4.60
C THR A 199 9.49 6.50 5.38
N LEU A 200 10.05 5.33 5.72
CA LEU A 200 9.36 4.38 6.61
C LEU A 200 9.11 5.00 7.99
N LEU A 201 10.12 5.65 8.59
CA LEU A 201 9.97 6.32 9.88
C LEU A 201 8.88 7.41 9.85
N GLU A 202 8.78 8.17 8.77
CA GLU A 202 7.70 9.16 8.60
C GLU A 202 6.30 8.53 8.54
N CYS A 203 6.20 7.31 8.01
CA CYS A 203 4.94 6.53 7.97
C CYS A 203 4.53 5.99 9.34
N THR A 204 5.24 6.30 10.44
CA THR A 204 4.82 5.95 11.81
C THR A 204 3.84 6.95 12.42
N ASN A 205 3.61 8.08 11.75
CA ASN A 205 2.59 9.04 12.12
C ASN A 205 1.18 8.51 11.76
N MET A 206 0.18 8.95 12.52
CA MET A 206 -1.22 8.66 12.19
C MET A 206 -1.59 9.30 10.85
N ASP A 207 -2.31 8.59 9.99
CA ASP A 207 -2.83 9.10 8.72
C ASP A 207 -4.17 8.41 8.45
N ALA A 208 -5.28 9.13 8.58
CA ALA A 208 -6.63 8.59 8.42
C ALA A 208 -6.94 8.16 6.98
N ARG A 209 -6.22 8.69 5.98
CA ARG A 209 -6.32 8.21 4.59
C ARG A 209 -5.62 6.88 4.39
N ASN A 210 -4.71 6.50 5.29
CA ASN A 210 -3.94 5.27 5.19
C ASN A 210 -4.10 4.45 6.48
N PRO A 211 -5.25 3.78 6.66
CA PRO A 211 -5.47 2.93 7.83
C PRO A 211 -4.36 1.91 7.99
N LEU A 212 -3.94 1.67 9.24
CA LEU A 212 -2.87 0.73 9.62
C LEU A 212 -1.46 1.06 9.08
N LEU A 213 -1.24 2.23 8.47
CA LEU A 213 0.07 2.61 7.92
C LEU A 213 1.19 2.54 8.97
N LYS A 214 0.89 3.00 10.19
CA LYS A 214 1.82 2.98 11.32
C LYS A 214 2.26 1.57 11.69
N GLU A 215 1.33 0.64 11.83
CA GLU A 215 1.59 -0.75 12.19
C GLU A 215 2.44 -1.44 11.13
N TRP A 216 2.09 -1.26 9.85
CA TRP A 216 2.88 -1.80 8.74
C TRP A 216 4.26 -1.16 8.65
N SER A 217 4.39 0.13 8.95
CA SER A 217 5.69 0.82 8.99
C SER A 217 6.58 0.25 10.09
N ILE A 218 6.05 0.06 11.29
CA ILE A 218 6.79 -0.57 12.40
C ILE A 218 7.28 -1.96 11.99
N LEU A 219 6.43 -2.76 11.32
CA LEU A 219 6.82 -4.08 10.82
C LEU A 219 7.91 -3.97 9.73
N ALA A 220 7.80 -3.02 8.80
CA ALA A 220 8.80 -2.77 7.76
C ALA A 220 10.16 -2.42 8.37
N ILE A 221 10.19 -1.51 9.34
CA ILE A 221 11.41 -1.10 10.06
C ILE A 221 12.01 -2.29 10.81
N ARG A 222 11.18 -3.07 11.52
CA ARG A 222 11.63 -4.30 12.20
C ARG A 222 12.26 -5.27 11.20
N ASN A 223 11.65 -5.47 10.03
CA ASN A 223 12.16 -6.38 9.01
C ASN A 223 13.43 -5.86 8.34
N ALA A 224 13.55 -4.55 8.13
CA ALA A 224 14.78 -3.90 7.69
C ALA A 224 15.93 -4.15 8.68
N CYS A 225 15.66 -4.08 9.99
CA CYS A 225 16.66 -4.31 11.04
C CYS A 225 17.01 -5.79 11.24
N TYR A 226 16.15 -6.73 10.84
CA TYR A 226 16.28 -8.13 11.19
C TYR A 226 17.55 -8.75 10.59
N GLY A 227 18.54 -9.03 11.44
CA GLY A 227 19.84 -9.56 11.00
C GLY A 227 20.71 -8.57 10.22
N CYS A 228 20.39 -7.26 10.25
CA CYS A 228 21.15 -6.21 9.54
C CYS A 228 21.75 -5.19 10.53
N PRO A 229 23.00 -5.38 10.99
CA PRO A 229 23.66 -4.46 11.93
C PRO A 229 23.84 -3.04 11.38
N GLU A 230 23.96 -2.89 10.07
CA GLU A 230 24.15 -1.58 9.42
C GLU A 230 22.91 -0.69 9.58
N ILE A 231 21.71 -1.22 9.28
CA ILE A 231 20.44 -0.51 9.48
C ILE A 231 20.20 -0.25 10.98
N GLN A 232 20.53 -1.21 11.85
CA GLN A 232 20.44 -1.02 13.30
C GLN A 232 21.34 0.13 13.77
N ALA A 233 22.57 0.21 13.28
CA ALA A 233 23.50 1.29 13.59
C ALA A 233 23.00 2.64 13.05
N MET A 234 22.42 2.68 11.84
CA MET A 234 21.80 3.89 11.31
C MET A 234 20.70 4.43 12.23
N ILE A 235 19.81 3.56 12.73
CA ILE A 235 18.76 3.95 13.69
C ILE A 235 19.36 4.38 15.03
N ALA A 236 20.33 3.63 15.56
CA ALA A 236 20.97 3.93 16.84
C ALA A 236 21.71 5.27 16.84
N ASN A 237 22.22 5.70 15.68
CA ASN A 237 22.90 6.98 15.50
C ASN A 237 21.93 8.15 15.21
N MET A 238 20.61 7.91 15.14
CA MET A 238 19.65 8.99 14.99
C MET A 238 19.59 9.85 16.26
N THR A 239 19.58 11.17 16.08
CA THR A 239 19.43 12.10 17.20
C THR A 239 17.98 12.18 17.63
N ASN A 240 17.70 11.86 18.90
CA ASN A 240 16.41 12.09 19.49
C ASN A 240 16.14 13.60 19.58
N LYS A 241 15.09 14.08 18.89
CA LYS A 241 14.67 15.49 18.88
C LYS A 241 13.46 15.78 19.78
N GLY A 242 13.09 14.84 20.66
CA GLY A 242 11.89 14.91 21.49
C GLY A 242 10.72 14.12 20.89
N ALA A 243 9.56 14.18 21.56
CA ALA A 243 8.34 13.59 21.03
C ALA A 243 7.96 14.28 19.71
N ALA A 244 7.53 13.50 18.71
CA ALA A 244 6.95 14.06 17.51
C ALA A 244 5.72 14.88 17.90
N GLN A 245 5.55 16.05 17.28
CA GLN A 245 4.36 16.89 17.47
C GLN A 245 3.14 16.06 17.08
N ASN A 246 2.21 15.94 18.02
CA ASN A 246 0.99 15.15 17.84
C ASN A 246 -0.19 16.07 18.08
N ASP A 247 -0.68 16.65 16.98
CA ASP A 247 -1.79 17.60 16.98
C ASP A 247 -3.02 17.03 17.73
N ILE A 248 -3.22 15.70 17.77
CA ILE A 248 -4.30 15.07 18.53
C ILE A 248 -4.08 15.16 20.05
N ILE A 249 -2.83 15.02 20.53
CA ILE A 249 -2.52 15.19 21.97
C ILE A 249 -2.73 16.65 22.37
N ASP A 250 -2.30 17.57 21.51
CA ASP A 250 -2.50 19.01 21.69
C ASP A 250 -4.00 19.37 21.67
N GLU A 251 -4.74 18.90 20.67
CA GLU A 251 -6.19 19.11 20.49
C GLU A 251 -7.01 18.54 21.65
N LEU A 252 -6.63 17.36 22.15
CA LEU A 252 -7.31 16.71 23.27
C LEU A 252 -6.80 17.18 24.66
N ASN A 253 -5.86 18.14 24.71
CA ASN A 253 -5.17 18.59 25.93
C ASN A 253 -4.64 17.40 26.78
N LEU A 254 -4.15 16.36 26.13
CA LEU A 254 -3.69 15.13 26.78
C LEU A 254 -2.25 15.19 27.29
N ASP A 255 -1.56 16.32 27.09
CA ASP A 255 -0.19 16.59 27.54
C ASP A 255 0.08 16.28 29.03
N MET A 256 -0.97 16.19 29.85
CA MET A 256 -0.89 15.95 31.29
C MET A 256 -1.49 14.62 31.78
N GLY A 257 -1.87 13.71 30.87
CA GLY A 257 -2.38 12.39 31.23
C GLY A 257 -3.85 12.37 31.67
N ALA A 258 -4.66 11.64 30.90
CA ALA A 258 -6.07 11.30 31.10
C ALA A 258 -7.09 12.46 31.05
N LEU A 259 -8.19 12.20 30.35
CA LEU A 259 -9.44 12.96 30.39
C LEU A 259 -9.92 13.10 31.84
N ARG A 260 -9.62 14.24 32.49
CA ARG A 260 -10.30 14.62 33.74
C ARG A 260 -11.69 15.12 33.40
N ILE A 261 -12.67 14.21 33.41
CA ILE A 261 -14.09 14.58 33.48
C ILE A 261 -14.26 15.32 34.82
N LYS A 262 -14.39 16.65 34.78
CA LYS A 262 -14.81 17.40 35.98
C LYS A 262 -16.30 17.09 36.19
N PRO A 263 -16.70 16.59 37.36
CA PRO A 263 -18.11 16.42 37.65
C PRO A 263 -18.78 17.80 37.65
N SER A 264 -19.86 17.91 36.86
CA SER A 264 -20.74 19.08 36.86
C SER A 264 -21.22 19.35 38.28
N ARG A 265 -21.15 20.61 38.71
CA ARG A 265 -21.66 21.09 40.00
C ARG A 265 -23.14 20.76 40.20
#